data_AF-A0A519H1P3-F1
#
_entry.id   AF-A0A519H1P3-F1
#
_cell.length_a   1.000
_cell.length_b   1.000
_cell.length_c   1.000
_cell.angle_alpha   90.00
_cell.angle_beta   90.00
_cell.angle_gamma   90.00
#
_symmetry.space_group_name_H-M   'P 1'
#
loop_
_entity.id
_entity.type
_entity.pdbx_description
1 polymer ?
#
loop_
_entity_poly.entity_id
_entity_poly.type
_entity_poly.pdbx_seq_one_letter_code
_entity_poly.pdbx_strand_id
1 'polypeptide(L)'
;MTPIERDPDIAQAQVFVDLLNAEIDVLTARIEETEADACRGGASDRLGTRLRPEERTLREQLSEAHQLVAQLTARYPELRDVTRN
;
A
#
# COMPACT_ATOMS: atom_id res chain seq x y z
N MET A 1 15.53 27.42 -25.98
CA MET A 1 14.51 26.85 -25.09
C MET A 1 14.95 25.42 -24.83
N THR A 2 15.69 25.20 -23.75
CA THR A 2 16.14 23.85 -23.37
C THR A 2 14.92 23.05 -22.92
N PRO A 3 14.75 21.79 -23.37
CA PRO A 3 13.67 20.96 -22.87
C PRO A 3 13.84 20.83 -21.35
N ILE A 4 12.75 21.02 -20.62
CA ILE A 4 12.68 20.63 -19.21
C ILE A 4 12.77 19.10 -19.23
N GLU A 5 13.99 18.57 -19.15
CA GLU A 5 14.18 17.14 -18.92
C GLU A 5 13.42 16.82 -17.64
N ARG A 6 12.41 15.93 -17.75
CA ARG A 6 11.80 15.34 -16.57
C ARG A 6 12.94 14.70 -15.79
N ASP A 7 13.13 15.13 -14.56
CA ASP A 7 14.13 14.56 -13.68
C ASP A 7 13.93 13.04 -13.64
N PRO A 8 14.91 12.24 -14.10
CA PRO A 8 14.79 10.79 -14.14
C PRO A 8 14.52 10.20 -12.76
N ASP A 9 14.98 10.86 -11.68
CA ASP A 9 14.71 10.43 -10.32
C ASP A 9 13.22 10.62 -9.95
N ILE A 10 12.58 11.70 -10.41
CA ILE A 10 11.14 11.92 -10.22
C ILE A 10 10.34 10.90 -11.04
N ALA A 11 10.75 10.61 -12.28
CA ALA A 11 10.08 9.62 -13.11
C ALA A 11 10.16 8.21 -12.50
N GLN A 12 11.31 7.84 -11.94
CA GLN A 12 11.49 6.56 -11.25
C GLN A 12 10.72 6.52 -9.93
N ALA A 13 10.72 7.61 -9.15
CA ALA A 13 9.96 7.70 -7.92
C ALA A 13 8.44 7.59 -8.16
N GLN A 14 7.93 8.13 -9.27
CA GLN A 14 6.53 7.96 -9.68
C GLN A 14 6.18 6.48 -9.88
N VAL A 15 7.03 5.72 -10.59
CA VAL A 15 6.81 4.27 -10.80
C VAL A 15 6.74 3.53 -9.46
N PHE A 16 7.62 3.88 -8.51
CA PHE A 16 7.58 3.27 -7.17
C PHE A 16 6.31 3.64 -6.41
N VAL A 17 5.85 4.89 -6.47
CA VAL A 17 4.59 5.30 -5.85
C VAL A 17 3.40 4.56 -6.46
N ASP A 18 3.35 4.41 -7.78
CA ASP A 18 2.27 3.68 -8.45
C ASP A 18 2.24 2.21 -8.04
N LEU A 19 3.41 1.56 -7.95
CA LEU A 19 3.53 0.18 -7.48
C LEU A 19 3.12 0.04 -6.01
N LEU A 20 3.53 0.97 -5.14
CA LEU A 20 3.16 0.95 -3.73
C LEU A 20 1.66 1.19 -3.52
N ASN A 21 1.03 2.05 -4.32
CA ASN A 21 -0.42 2.25 -4.26
C ASN A 21 -1.17 0.99 -4.70
N ALA A 22 -0.72 0.32 -5.77
CA ALA A 22 -1.30 -0.95 -6.18
C ALA A 22 -1.15 -2.03 -5.09
N GLU A 23 0.00 -2.07 -4.41
CA GLU A 23 0.22 -2.99 -3.27
C GLU A 23 -0.69 -2.64 -2.08
N ILE A 24 -0.88 -1.36 -1.77
CA ILE A 24 -1.83 -0.88 -0.74
C ILE A 24 -3.25 -1.37 -1.06
N ASP A 25 -3.70 -1.27 -2.31
CA ASP A 25 -5.02 -1.75 -2.73
C ASP A 25 -5.15 -3.27 -2.53
N VAL A 26 -4.13 -4.04 -2.92
CA VAL A 26 -4.10 -5.50 -2.75
C VAL A 26 -4.11 -5.92 -1.27
N LEU A 27 -3.28 -5.27 -0.44
CA LEU A 27 -3.20 -5.55 0.99
C LEU A 27 -4.52 -5.20 1.69
N THR A 28 -5.14 -4.07 1.32
CA THR A 28 -6.44 -3.66 1.84
C THR A 28 -7.51 -4.70 1.50
N ALA A 29 -7.61 -5.12 0.24
CA ALA A 29 -8.58 -6.13 -0.18
C ALA A 29 -8.39 -7.47 0.55
N ARG A 30 -7.13 -7.90 0.78
CA ARG A 30 -6.82 -9.13 1.53
C ARG A 30 -7.20 -9.05 3.00
N ILE A 31 -7.01 -7.90 3.64
CA ILE A 31 -7.45 -7.68 5.03
C ILE A 31 -8.98 -7.77 5.09
N GLU A 32 -9.69 -7.11 4.17
CA GLU A 32 -11.16 -7.16 4.10
C GLU A 32 -11.69 -8.59 3.87
N GLU A 33 -11.05 -9.37 3.00
CA GLU A 33 -11.38 -10.77 2.75
C GLU A 33 -11.17 -11.63 4.01
N THR A 34 -10.03 -11.47 4.69
CA THR A 34 -9.69 -12.18 5.92
C THR A 34 -10.70 -11.87 7.04
N GLU A 35 -11.11 -10.61 7.17
CA GLU A 35 -12.13 -10.16 8.12
C GLU A 35 -13.52 -10.72 7.80
N ALA A 36 -13.90 -10.74 6.52
CA ALA A 36 -15.16 -11.30 6.05
C ALA A 36 -15.25 -12.82 6.31
N ASP A 37 -14.15 -13.55 6.09
CA ASP A 37 -14.06 -14.98 6.37
C ASP A 37 -14.13 -15.28 7.87
N ALA A 38 -13.49 -14.46 8.70
CA ALA A 38 -13.60 -14.56 10.15
C ALA A 38 -15.05 -14.36 10.64
N CYS A 39 -15.79 -13.43 10.01
CA CYS A 39 -17.19 -13.15 10.35
C CYS A 39 -18.15 -14.25 9.89
N ARG A 40 -17.94 -14.86 8.70
CA ARG A 40 -18.77 -15.98 8.20
C ARG A 40 -18.46 -17.30 8.90
N GLY A 41 -17.21 -17.51 9.32
CA GLY A 41 -16.71 -18.77 9.85
C GLY A 41 -17.06 -19.05 11.32
N GLY A 42 -17.75 -18.14 12.01
CA GLY A 42 -18.31 -18.38 13.35
C GLY A 42 -17.31 -19.01 14.32
N ALA A 43 -16.18 -18.35 14.57
CA ALA A 43 -15.25 -18.68 15.66
C ALA A 43 -14.92 -20.18 15.82
N SER A 44 -14.52 -20.86 14.73
CA SER A 44 -13.70 -22.06 14.91
C SER A 44 -12.37 -21.60 15.51
N ASP A 45 -12.18 -21.84 16.81
CA ASP A 45 -11.11 -21.30 17.66
C ASP A 45 -9.69 -21.50 17.08
N ARG A 46 -9.51 -22.53 16.24
CA ARG A 46 -8.27 -22.82 15.50
C ARG A 46 -8.06 -21.98 14.22
N LEU A 47 -9.14 -21.57 13.55
CA LEU A 47 -9.09 -20.62 12.43
C LEU A 47 -8.88 -19.21 12.97
N GLY A 48 -9.58 -18.81 14.04
CA GLY A 48 -9.42 -17.50 14.67
C GLY A 48 -8.01 -17.25 15.25
N THR A 49 -7.29 -18.29 15.67
CA THR A 49 -5.88 -18.16 16.13
C THR A 49 -4.87 -18.10 15.00
N ARG A 50 -5.17 -18.62 13.81
CA ARG A 50 -4.30 -18.50 12.61
C ARG A 50 -4.54 -17.24 11.80
N LEU A 51 -5.80 -16.81 11.71
CA LEU A 51 -6.17 -15.58 10.98
C LEU A 51 -5.61 -14.33 11.66
N ARG A 52 -5.51 -14.31 13.01
CA ARG A 52 -4.96 -13.14 13.74
C ARG A 52 -3.49 -12.82 13.43
N PRO A 53 -2.54 -13.78 13.43
CA PRO A 53 -1.17 -13.54 12.99
C PRO A 53 -1.08 -13.05 11.55
N GLU A 54 -1.85 -13.64 10.65
CA GLU A 54 -1.83 -13.30 9.22
C GLU A 54 -2.40 -11.89 8.97
N GLU A 55 -3.55 -11.57 9.56
CA GLU A 55 -4.15 -10.23 9.56
C GLU A 55 -3.19 -9.19 10.14
N ARG A 56 -2.48 -9.52 11.21
CA ARG A 56 -1.46 -8.64 11.80
C ARG A 56 -0.32 -8.38 10.82
N THR A 57 0.22 -9.42 10.18
CA THR A 57 1.29 -9.26 9.18
C THR A 57 0.83 -8.42 7.99
N LEU A 58 -0.39 -8.63 7.50
CA LEU A 58 -0.96 -7.82 6.41
C LEU A 58 -1.09 -6.34 6.80
N ARG A 59 -1.54 -6.05 8.03
CA ARG A 59 -1.62 -4.68 8.54
C ARG A 59 -0.24 -4.03 8.73
N GLU A 60 0.76 -4.78 9.16
CA GLU A 60 2.14 -4.30 9.27
C GLU A 60 2.70 -3.95 7.87
N GLN A 61 2.48 -4.81 6.87
CA GLN A 61 2.85 -4.56 5.48
C GLN A 61 2.13 -3.33 4.89
N LEU A 62 0.84 -3.18 5.17
CA LEU A 62 0.05 -2.02 4.72
C LEU A 62 0.59 -0.72 5.32
N SER A 63 0.92 -0.73 6.61
CA SER A 63 1.52 0.42 7.29
C SER A 63 2.88 0.78 6.69
N GLU A 64 3.72 -0.22 6.37
CA GLU A 64 5.02 0.00 5.75
C GLU A 64 4.87 0.60 4.34
N ALA A 65 3.96 0.08 3.51
CA ALA A 65 3.69 0.61 2.18
C ALA A 65 3.25 2.09 2.24
N HIS A 66 2.35 2.44 3.16
CA HIS A 66 1.96 3.83 3.39
C HIS A 66 3.13 4.72 3.83
N GLN A 67 4.01 4.22 4.70
CA GLN A 67 5.21 4.97 5.11
C GLN A 67 6.16 5.21 3.94
N LEU A 68 6.36 4.23 3.06
CA LEU A 68 7.21 4.38 1.88
C LEU A 68 6.63 5.41 0.91
N VAL A 69 5.31 5.40 0.67
CA VAL A 69 4.64 6.45 -0.12
C VAL A 69 4.81 7.83 0.52
N ALA A 70 4.64 7.94 1.84
CA ALA A 70 4.82 9.20 2.55
C ALA A 70 6.28 9.71 2.46
N GLN A 71 7.27 8.84 2.53
CA GLN A 71 8.68 9.20 2.38
C GLN A 71 9.01 9.65 0.95
N LEU A 72 8.53 8.93 -0.06
CA LEU A 72 8.73 9.29 -1.47
C LEU A 72 8.07 10.63 -1.80
N THR A 73 6.83 10.84 -1.36
CA THR A 73 6.11 12.11 -1.58
C THR A 73 6.61 13.26 -0.71
N ALA A 74 7.33 13.01 0.38
CA ALA A 74 8.06 14.04 1.13
C ALA A 74 9.37 14.42 0.45
N ARG A 75 10.06 13.45 -0.16
CA ARG A 75 11.31 13.66 -0.90
C ARG A 75 11.07 14.32 -2.27
N TYR A 76 9.99 13.96 -2.94
CA TYR A 76 9.60 14.46 -4.26
C TYR A 76 8.17 15.01 -4.21
N PRO A 77 7.98 16.28 -3.77
CA PRO A 77 6.66 16.90 -3.64
C PRO A 77 5.86 16.93 -4.96
N GLU A 78 6.55 16.93 -6.10
CA GLU A 78 5.99 16.94 -7.45
C GLU A 78 5.09 15.71 -7.71
N LEU A 79 5.29 14.62 -6.98
CA LEU A 79 4.47 13.41 -7.07
C LEU A 79 3.05 13.62 -6.53
N ARG A 80 2.81 14.61 -5.65
CA ARG A 80 1.50 14.88 -5.05
C ARG A 80 0.48 15.43 -6.04
N ASP A 81 0.95 16.11 -7.08
CA ASP A 81 0.10 16.72 -8.10
C ASP A 81 -0.31 15.71 -9.17
N VAL A 82 0.44 14.62 -9.34
CA VAL A 82 0.16 13.55 -10.32
C VAL A 82 -0.95 12.61 -9.83
N THR A 83 -1.05 12.37 -8.52
CA THR A 83 -2.05 11.45 -7.94
C THR A 83 -3.47 12.03 -7.85
N ARG A 84 -3.69 13.29 -8.26
CA ARG A 84 -4.97 14.01 -8.10
C ARG A 84 -5.80 14.16 -9.39
N ASN A 85 -5.42 13.49 -10.47
CA ASN A 85 -6.07 13.61 -11.77
C ASN A 85 -6.69 12.28 -12.23
#